data_AF-A0A6G3MF55-F1
#
_entry.id   AF-A0A6G3MF55-F1
#
_cell.length_a   1.000
_cell.length_b   1.000
_cell.length_c   1.000
_cell.angle_alpha   90.00
_cell.angle_beta   90.00
_cell.angle_gamma   90.00
#
_symmetry.space_group_name_H-M   'P 1'
#
loop_
_entity.id
_entity.type
_entity.pdbx_description
1 polymer ?
#
loop_
_entity_poly.entity_id
_entity_poly.type
_entity_poly.pdbx_seq_one_letter_code
_entity_poly.pdbx_strand_id
1 'polypeptide(L)'
;MYVPEELIAIYRNKLFPLADVITPNQCEAQWLSQSTISDENDVKNIIKILHQMGPKTVIITSVDNKNQSDIMKCYSSYISENENSHINFEYNIQKINFTFSGTGDACSALLLASLDHFKDIQVIF
;
A
#
# COMPACT_ATOMS: atom_id res chain seq x y z
N MET A 1 -14.33 10.43 2.17
CA MET A 1 -13.63 9.88 3.35
C MET A 1 -14.65 9.13 4.18
N TYR A 2 -14.42 7.85 4.49
CA TYR A 2 -15.37 6.99 5.21
C TYR A 2 -15.03 6.82 6.71
N VAL A 3 -14.00 7.51 7.20
CA VAL A 3 -13.61 7.55 8.60
C VAL A 3 -13.42 9.00 9.05
N PRO A 4 -13.66 9.35 10.33
CA PRO A 4 -13.38 10.68 10.86
C PRO A 4 -11.91 11.08 10.69
N GLU A 5 -11.68 12.35 10.37
CA GLU A 5 -10.33 12.90 10.13
C GLU A 5 -9.40 12.76 11.35
N GLU A 6 -9.97 12.82 12.55
CA GLU A 6 -9.26 12.60 13.83
C GLU A 6 -8.55 11.23 13.86
N LEU A 7 -9.10 10.21 13.20
CA LEU A 7 -8.49 8.88 13.13
C LEU A 7 -7.24 8.87 12.25
N ILE A 8 -7.14 9.75 11.23
CA ILE A 8 -5.94 9.84 10.36
C ILE A 8 -4.71 10.19 11.21
N ALA A 9 -4.85 11.15 12.12
CA ALA A 9 -3.77 11.51 13.04
C ALA A 9 -3.38 10.34 13.95
N ILE A 10 -4.35 9.53 14.40
CA ILE A 10 -4.09 8.34 15.20
C ILE A 10 -3.36 7.26 14.38
N TYR A 11 -3.80 6.99 13.15
CA TYR A 11 -3.12 6.05 12.26
C TYR A 11 -1.65 6.44 12.07
N ARG A 12 -1.41 7.69 11.65
CA ARG A 12 -0.07 8.21 11.36
C ARG A 12 0.84 8.25 12.58
N ASN A 13 0.35 8.73 13.71
CA ASN A 13 1.20 9.06 14.86
C ASN A 13 1.28 7.94 15.90
N LYS A 14 0.33 6.99 15.91
CA LYS A 14 0.26 5.92 16.92
C LYS A 14 0.33 4.52 16.34
N LEU A 15 -0.33 4.25 15.21
CA LEU A 15 -0.41 2.89 14.65
C LEU A 15 0.76 2.60 13.70
N PHE A 16 1.07 3.50 12.77
CA PHE A 16 2.10 3.29 11.76
C PHE A 16 3.50 3.09 12.34
N PRO A 17 3.91 3.79 13.42
CA PRO A 17 5.18 3.52 14.10
C PRO A 17 5.30 2.10 14.67
N LEU A 18 4.18 1.39 14.83
CA LEU A 18 4.11 0.03 15.38
C LEU A 18 3.84 -1.03 14.29
N ALA A 19 3.50 -0.62 13.07
CA ALA A 19 3.10 -1.55 12.02
C ALA A 19 4.31 -1.97 11.18
N ASP A 20 4.53 -3.27 11.03
CA ASP A 20 5.55 -3.79 10.10
C ASP A 20 5.12 -3.63 8.63
N VAL A 21 3.82 -3.82 8.37
CA VAL A 21 3.21 -3.83 7.04
C VAL A 21 1.95 -2.98 7.06
N ILE A 22 1.77 -2.13 6.04
CA ILE A 22 0.50 -1.44 5.77
C ILE A 22 0.03 -1.70 4.34
N THR A 23 -1.28 -1.80 4.16
CA THR A 23 -1.91 -2.16 2.87
C THR A 23 -2.96 -1.13 2.39
N PRO A 24 -2.64 0.19 2.34
CA PRO A 24 -3.63 1.18 1.95
C PRO A 24 -4.09 1.00 0.50
N ASN A 25 -5.31 1.41 0.17
CA ASN A 25 -5.71 1.69 -1.22
C ASN A 25 -5.27 3.10 -1.66
N GLN A 26 -5.46 3.48 -2.93
CA GLN A 26 -5.12 4.82 -3.44
C GLN A 26 -5.74 5.97 -2.61
N CYS A 27 -6.99 5.82 -2.17
CA CYS A 27 -7.69 6.88 -1.44
C CYS A 27 -7.06 7.07 -0.04
N GLU A 28 -6.87 5.97 0.68
CA GLU A 28 -6.22 5.95 1.98
C GLU A 28 -4.78 6.46 1.90
N ALA A 29 -4.01 6.01 0.91
CA ALA A 29 -2.63 6.43 0.72
C ALA A 29 -2.52 7.96 0.54
N GLN A 30 -3.44 8.57 -0.21
CA GLN A 30 -3.49 10.02 -0.38
C GLN A 30 -3.86 10.75 0.92
N TRP A 31 -4.87 10.27 1.65
CA TRP A 31 -5.25 10.85 2.95
C TRP A 31 -4.13 10.76 3.98
N LEU A 32 -3.49 9.59 4.07
CA LEU A 32 -2.42 9.30 5.02
C LEU A 32 -1.16 10.09 4.71
N SER A 33 -0.81 10.28 3.43
CA SER A 33 0.36 11.06 3.02
C SER A 33 0.09 12.55 2.86
N GLN A 34 -1.17 12.99 2.91
CA GLN A 34 -1.59 14.36 2.54
C GLN A 34 -1.07 14.79 1.16
N SER A 35 -0.96 13.85 0.24
CA SER A 35 -0.46 14.05 -1.13
C SER A 35 -1.44 13.42 -2.13
N THR A 36 -1.40 13.86 -3.39
CA THR A 36 -2.29 13.35 -4.45
C THR A 36 -1.53 12.46 -5.42
N ILE A 37 -2.20 11.46 -6.00
CA ILE A 37 -1.62 10.61 -7.04
C ILE A 37 -2.13 11.06 -8.40
N SER A 38 -1.26 11.70 -9.18
CA SER A 38 -1.54 12.03 -10.59
C SER A 38 -0.77 11.17 -11.57
N ASP A 39 0.44 10.75 -11.20
CA ASP A 39 1.31 9.87 -11.97
C ASP A 39 2.08 8.88 -11.07
N GLU A 40 2.96 8.07 -11.68
CA GLU A 40 3.75 7.06 -10.97
C GLU A 40 4.83 7.68 -10.05
N ASN A 41 5.33 8.88 -10.34
CA ASN A 41 6.29 9.55 -9.45
C ASN A 41 5.62 9.97 -8.15
N ASP A 42 4.35 10.40 -8.21
CA ASP A 42 3.57 10.69 -7.02
C ASP A 42 3.42 9.45 -6.13
N VAL A 43 3.16 8.29 -6.74
CA VAL A 43 3.09 7.01 -6.01
C VAL A 43 4.41 6.74 -5.27
N LYS A 44 5.55 6.90 -5.94
CA LYS A 44 6.88 6.70 -5.33
C LYS A 44 7.14 7.68 -4.18
N ASN A 45 6.70 8.93 -4.31
CA ASN A 45 6.82 9.93 -3.26
C ASN A 45 5.95 9.60 -2.05
N ILE A 46 4.72 9.17 -2.28
CA ILE A 46 3.79 8.74 -1.22
C ILE A 46 4.34 7.52 -0.48
N ILE A 47 4.86 6.52 -1.19
CA ILE A 47 5.50 5.35 -0.57
C ILE A 47 6.64 5.79 0.36
N LYS A 48 7.50 6.71 -0.06
CA LYS A 48 8.56 7.27 0.79
C LYS A 48 8.01 7.95 2.04
N ILE A 49 6.97 8.77 1.90
CA ILE A 49 6.31 9.43 3.03
C ILE A 49 5.73 8.40 4.01
N LEU A 50 5.09 7.35 3.50
CA LEU A 50 4.49 6.30 4.32
C LEU A 50 5.55 5.51 5.09
N HIS A 51 6.68 5.16 4.47
CA HIS A 51 7.80 4.53 5.17
C HIS A 51 8.38 5.40 6.28
N GLN A 52 8.47 6.73 6.08
CA GLN A 52 8.93 7.67 7.11
C GLN A 52 8.03 7.69 8.36
N MET A 53 6.81 7.15 8.28
CA MET A 53 5.90 7.02 9.42
C MET A 53 6.16 5.76 10.27
N GLY A 54 7.05 4.86 9.83
CA GLY A 54 7.42 3.65 10.58
C GLY A 54 7.44 2.35 9.78
N PRO A 55 6.43 2.04 8.95
CA PRO A 55 6.33 0.72 8.34
C PRO A 55 7.48 0.37 7.41
N LYS A 56 8.05 -0.82 7.59
CA LYS A 56 9.10 -1.35 6.70
C LYS A 56 8.55 -1.78 5.35
N THR A 57 7.29 -2.22 5.33
CA THR A 57 6.59 -2.64 4.12
C THR A 57 5.37 -1.77 3.86
N VAL A 58 5.26 -1.24 2.65
CA VAL A 58 4.09 -0.49 2.17
C VAL A 58 3.55 -1.15 0.91
N ILE A 59 2.28 -1.54 0.91
CA ILE A 59 1.61 -2.12 -0.26
C ILE A 59 0.40 -1.25 -0.61
N ILE A 60 0.50 -0.48 -1.68
CA ILE A 60 -0.65 0.26 -2.22
C ILE A 60 -1.44 -0.71 -3.11
N THR A 61 -2.51 -1.26 -2.55
CA THR A 61 -3.24 -2.42 -3.10
C THR A 61 -3.87 -2.15 -4.46
N SER A 62 -4.32 -0.92 -4.70
CA SER A 62 -4.90 -0.51 -5.97
C SER A 62 -4.70 0.98 -6.23
N VAL A 63 -4.22 1.29 -7.43
CA VAL A 63 -4.12 2.62 -8.02
C VAL A 63 -4.73 2.57 -9.41
N ASP A 64 -5.65 3.49 -9.71
CA ASP A 64 -6.28 3.58 -11.02
C ASP A 64 -5.27 3.98 -12.10
N ASN A 65 -5.23 3.22 -13.19
CA ASN A 65 -4.43 3.56 -14.36
C ASN A 65 -5.22 4.52 -15.26
N LYS A 66 -4.81 5.80 -15.30
CA LYS A 66 -5.45 6.82 -16.14
C LYS A 66 -5.39 6.49 -17.65
N ASN A 67 -4.39 5.73 -18.08
CA ASN A 67 -4.21 5.39 -19.49
C ASN A 67 -5.00 4.13 -19.90
N GLN A 68 -5.40 3.28 -18.95
CA GLN A 68 -6.08 2.01 -19.20
C GLN A 68 -7.13 1.76 -18.13
N SER A 69 -8.40 2.07 -18.42
CA SER A 69 -9.51 1.99 -17.46
C SER A 69 -9.66 0.62 -16.81
N ASP A 70 -9.36 -0.44 -17.57
CA ASP A 70 -9.60 -1.84 -17.19
C ASP A 70 -8.42 -2.44 -16.42
N ILE A 71 -7.36 -1.66 -16.20
CA ILE A 71 -6.18 -2.08 -15.44
C ILE A 71 -6.06 -1.18 -14.20
N MET A 72 -5.80 -1.80 -13.06
CA MET A 72 -5.31 -1.12 -11.87
C MET A 72 -3.90 -1.59 -11.56
N LYS A 73 -3.13 -0.76 -10.86
CA LYS A 73 -1.78 -1.09 -10.45
C LYS A 73 -1.72 -1.34 -8.96
N CYS A 74 -0.97 -2.36 -8.56
CA CYS A 74 -0.56 -2.57 -7.18
C CYS A 74 0.93 -2.24 -7.07
N TYR A 75 1.30 -1.54 -6.01
CA TYR A 75 2.68 -1.19 -5.72
C TYR A 75 3.06 -1.79 -4.38
N SER A 76 4.14 -2.56 -4.33
CA SER A 76 4.74 -3.00 -3.06
C SER A 76 6.13 -2.40 -2.92
N SER A 77 6.46 -2.00 -1.69
CA SER A 77 7.76 -1.45 -1.33
C SER A 77 8.23 -1.99 0.00
N TYR A 78 9.51 -2.34 0.07
CA TYR A 78 10.18 -2.79 1.29
C TYR A 78 11.50 -2.07 1.49
N ILE A 79 11.78 -1.66 2.74
CA ILE A 79 13.07 -1.12 3.17
C ILE A 79 13.86 -2.23 3.87
N SER A 80 15.00 -2.58 3.29
CA SER A 80 15.96 -3.51 3.90
C SER A 80 16.78 -2.82 5.00
N GLU A 81 17.18 -3.57 6.04
CA GLU A 81 17.99 -3.04 7.13
C GLU A 81 19.43 -2.69 6.70
N ASN A 82 19.92 -3.32 5.63
CA ASN A 82 21.33 -3.21 5.20
C ASN A 82 21.55 -2.17 4.11
N GLU A 83 20.51 -1.80 3.40
CA GLU A 83 20.58 -0.85 2.31
C GLU A 83 19.36 0.04 2.46
N ASN A 84 19.56 1.36 2.52
CA ASN A 84 18.49 2.36 2.48
C ASN A 84 17.78 2.36 1.09
N SER A 85 17.66 1.19 0.46
CA SER A 85 17.11 0.91 -0.85
C SER A 85 15.64 0.52 -0.69
N HIS A 86 14.81 1.15 -1.51
CA HIS A 86 13.41 0.78 -1.66
C HIS A 86 13.33 -0.24 -2.79
N ILE A 87 13.07 -1.51 -2.45
CA ILE A 87 12.72 -2.49 -3.48
C ILE A 87 11.27 -2.25 -3.82
N ASN A 88 11.00 -1.71 -5.01
CA ASN A 88 9.64 -1.41 -5.47
C ASN A 88 9.23 -2.40 -6.56
N PHE A 89 8.08 -3.01 -6.41
CA PHE A 89 7.45 -3.82 -7.44
C PHE A 89 6.14 -3.17 -7.90
N GLU A 90 5.83 -3.31 -9.18
CA GLU A 90 4.59 -2.85 -9.80
C GLU A 90 3.90 -4.05 -10.47
N TYR A 91 2.62 -4.23 -10.16
CA TYR A 91 1.79 -5.29 -10.73
C TYR A 91 0.57 -4.69 -11.43
N ASN A 92 0.36 -5.07 -12.68
CA ASN A 92 -0.89 -4.77 -13.38
C ASN A 92 -1.94 -5.83 -13.02
N ILE A 93 -3.06 -5.38 -12.49
CA ILE A 93 -4.21 -6.19 -12.10
C ILE A 93 -5.37 -5.83 -13.03
N GLN A 94 -5.95 -6.83 -13.68
CA GLN A 94 -7.15 -6.65 -14.48
C GLN A 94 -8.33 -6.32 -13.56
N LYS A 95 -9.01 -5.21 -13.82
CA LYS A 95 -10.25 -4.87 -13.13
C LYS A 95 -11.35 -5.80 -13.60
N ILE A 96 -12.04 -6.38 -12.62
CA ILE A 96 -13.28 -7.09 -12.84
C ILE A 96 -14.40 -6.08 -12.61
N ASN A 97 -15.29 -5.90 -13.59
CA ASN A 97 -16.39 -4.94 -13.50
C ASN A 97 -17.52 -5.46 -12.62
N PHE A 98 -17.22 -5.64 -11.34
CA PHE A 98 -18.14 -6.08 -10.31
C PHE A 98 -17.70 -5.56 -8.94
N THR A 99 -18.64 -5.22 -8.08
CA THR A 99 -18.36 -4.73 -6.73
C THR A 99 -18.55 -5.84 -5.71
N PHE A 100 -17.48 -6.16 -5.00
CA PHE A 100 -17.50 -7.04 -3.84
C PHE A 100 -16.98 -6.26 -2.63
N SER A 101 -17.63 -6.41 -1.48
CA SER A 101 -17.11 -5.93 -0.21
C SER A 101 -16.19 -6.99 0.42
N GLY A 102 -15.15 -6.57 1.15
CA GLY A 102 -14.26 -7.47 1.88
C GLY A 102 -13.12 -8.10 1.06
N THR A 103 -12.94 -7.74 -0.22
CA THR A 103 -11.78 -8.19 -1.02
C THR A 103 -10.45 -7.70 -0.44
N GLY A 104 -10.44 -6.51 0.15
CA GLY A 104 -9.31 -5.98 0.91
C GLY A 104 -8.98 -6.85 2.12
N ASP A 105 -9.98 -7.21 2.94
CA ASP A 105 -9.80 -8.06 4.11
C ASP A 105 -9.25 -9.45 3.73
N ALA A 106 -9.80 -10.04 2.68
CA ALA A 106 -9.31 -11.31 2.14
C ALA A 106 -7.86 -11.20 1.64
N CYS A 107 -7.51 -10.11 0.94
CA CYS A 107 -6.15 -9.84 0.49
C CYS A 107 -5.18 -9.71 1.66
N SER A 108 -5.51 -8.91 2.68
CA SER A 108 -4.68 -8.74 3.88
C SER A 108 -4.50 -10.05 4.65
N ALA A 109 -5.55 -10.89 4.75
CA ALA A 109 -5.45 -12.21 5.38
C ALA A 109 -4.53 -13.16 4.61
N LEU A 110 -4.65 -13.21 3.29
CA LEU A 110 -3.79 -14.04 2.43
C LEU A 110 -2.34 -13.55 2.46
N LEU A 111 -2.13 -12.24 2.46
CA LEU A 111 -0.82 -11.63 2.58
C LEU A 111 -0.15 -12.03 3.90
N LEU A 112 -0.86 -11.92 5.02
CA LEU A 112 -0.35 -12.31 6.33
C LEU A 112 0.00 -13.80 6.39
N ALA A 113 -0.88 -14.66 5.87
CA ALA A 113 -0.62 -16.10 5.79
C ALA A 113 0.62 -16.43 4.95
N SER A 114 0.82 -15.70 3.86
CA SER A 114 1.98 -15.87 2.96
C SER A 114 3.28 -15.39 3.62
N LEU A 115 3.24 -14.28 4.36
CA LEU A 115 4.37 -13.74 5.11
C LEU A 115 4.88 -14.71 6.16
N ASP A 116 3.97 -15.38 6.87
CA ASP A 116 4.34 -16.42 7.83
C ASP A 116 4.96 -17.65 7.14
N HIS A 117 4.41 -18.05 5.99
CA HIS A 117 4.85 -19.25 5.29
C HIS A 117 6.22 -19.10 4.59
N PHE A 118 6.42 -18.02 3.84
CA PHE A 118 7.62 -17.84 3.01
C PHE A 118 8.74 -17.08 3.73
N LYS A 119 8.43 -16.27 4.74
CA LYS A 119 9.36 -15.44 5.53
C LYS A 119 10.21 -14.43 4.74
N ASP A 120 10.12 -14.43 3.41
CA ASP A 120 10.73 -13.48 2.51
C ASP A 120 9.64 -12.77 1.71
N ILE A 121 9.58 -11.45 1.86
CA ILE A 121 8.59 -10.63 1.19
C ILE A 121 8.81 -10.55 -0.32
N GLN A 122 10.04 -10.79 -0.79
CA GLN A 122 10.37 -10.85 -2.21
C GLN A 122 9.84 -12.10 -2.90
N VAL A 123 9.37 -13.11 -2.14
CA VAL A 123 8.78 -14.34 -2.69
C VAL A 123 7.26 -14.23 -2.82
N ILE A 124 6.66 -13.29 -2.07
CA ILE A 124 5.21 -13.08 -2.01
C ILE A 124 4.75 -12.15 -3.13
N PHE A 125 5.66 -11.34 -3.65
CA PHE A 125 5.48 -10.37 -4.72
C PHE A 125 6.47 -10.71 -5.84
#